data_AF-A0A3M6ZSY9-F1
#
_entry.id   AF-A0A3M6ZSY9-F1
#
_cell.length_a   1.000
_cell.length_b   1.000
_cell.length_c   1.000
_cell.angle_alpha   90.00
_cell.angle_beta   90.00
_cell.angle_gamma   90.00
#
_symmetry.space_group_name_H-M   'P 1'
#
loop_
_entity.id
_entity.type
_entity.pdbx_description
1 polymer ?
#
loop_
_entity_poly.entity_id
_entity_poly.type
_entity_poly.pdbx_seq_one_letter_code
_entity_poly.pdbx_strand_id
1 'polypeptide(L)'
;TTNHPRLPASPADVANFAEYETSQLYANLSDIYTLTGLPRTLDSLRETCSSLSGIQGFFTLLETLSLARVVLPWIYSGLDLPLPFLPESLTTHGGGFLPRKLELFYPDLFQLLTADFWGPTLLWSSTSLLLPALAAYFFNLTLRPVHRRASASSGGVAVSVARYTFDPLMFNVVKAIATWMVYSSRGVGMGVGIGGEEVVATVEGAMWGGYQGVLVGCYVCVLAAVYEAVLRK
;
A
#
# COMPACT_ATOMS: atom_id res chain seq x y z
N THR A 1 61.66 -11.92 22.50
CA THR A 1 61.58 -13.27 21.89
C THR A 1 60.23 -13.38 21.21
N THR A 2 60.26 -13.75 19.94
CA THR A 2 59.23 -13.50 18.93
C THR A 2 58.07 -14.50 19.00
N ASN A 3 56.83 -13.99 19.09
CA ASN A 3 55.61 -14.79 18.89
C ASN A 3 55.55 -15.24 17.42
N HIS A 4 55.95 -16.49 17.16
CA HIS A 4 55.77 -17.09 15.84
C HIS A 4 54.29 -17.45 15.62
N PRO A 5 53.67 -17.08 14.48
CA PRO A 5 52.37 -17.59 14.10
C PRO A 5 52.43 -19.11 14.02
N ARG A 6 51.70 -19.82 14.90
CA ARG A 6 51.57 -21.28 14.81
C ARG A 6 50.71 -21.58 13.59
N LEU A 7 51.34 -22.10 12.53
CA LEU A 7 50.63 -22.64 11.37
C LEU A 7 49.69 -23.77 11.85
N PRO A 8 48.42 -23.81 11.40
CA PRO A 8 47.50 -24.86 11.79
C PRO A 8 48.04 -26.23 11.37
N ALA A 9 48.05 -27.17 12.31
CA ALA A 9 48.49 -28.52 12.05
C ALA A 9 47.38 -29.25 11.29
N SER A 10 47.61 -29.62 10.03
CA SER A 10 46.68 -30.36 9.15
C SER A 10 45.55 -29.56 8.48
N PRO A 11 45.29 -29.79 7.17
CA PRO A 11 44.15 -29.23 6.43
C PRO A 11 42.77 -29.52 7.07
N ALA A 12 42.64 -30.60 7.84
CA ALA A 12 41.40 -30.92 8.55
C ALA A 12 41.09 -29.92 9.67
N ASP A 13 42.11 -29.39 10.36
CA ASP A 13 41.92 -28.43 11.44
C ASP A 13 41.50 -27.05 10.92
N VAL A 14 41.98 -26.67 9.72
CA VAL A 14 41.52 -25.45 9.03
C VAL A 14 40.06 -25.58 8.59
N ALA A 15 39.65 -26.77 8.10
CA ALA A 15 38.26 -27.03 7.74
C ALA A 15 37.33 -26.98 8.95
N ASN A 16 37.73 -27.61 10.06
CA ASN A 16 36.98 -27.60 11.31
C ASN A 16 36.85 -26.18 11.89
N PHE A 17 37.91 -25.36 11.80
CA PHE A 17 37.87 -23.97 12.26
C PHE A 17 36.94 -23.10 11.39
N ALA A 18 37.00 -23.27 10.07
CA ALA A 18 36.08 -22.58 9.15
C ALA A 18 34.62 -23.02 9.35
N GLU A 19 34.37 -24.30 9.60
CA GLU A 19 33.03 -24.83 9.88
C GLU A 19 32.50 -24.33 11.24
N TYR A 20 33.39 -24.15 12.21
CA TYR A 20 33.06 -23.56 13.51
C TYR A 20 32.73 -22.06 13.38
N GLU A 21 33.52 -21.29 12.62
CA GLU A 21 33.23 -19.87 12.37
C GLU A 21 31.94 -19.68 11.58
N THR A 22 31.71 -20.49 10.53
CA THR A 22 30.48 -20.40 9.73
C THR A 22 29.25 -20.79 10.54
N SER A 23 29.32 -21.84 11.35
CA SER A 23 28.20 -22.22 12.24
C SER A 23 27.89 -21.16 13.29
N GLN A 24 28.91 -20.48 13.85
CA GLN A 24 28.71 -19.34 14.74
C GLN A 24 28.08 -18.13 14.02
N LEU A 25 28.49 -17.85 12.78
CA LEU A 25 27.86 -16.79 11.97
C LEU A 25 26.39 -17.10 11.68
N TYR A 26 26.06 -18.35 11.33
CA TYR A 26 24.68 -18.78 11.14
C TYR A 26 23.85 -18.68 12.42
N ALA A 27 24.42 -19.01 13.58
CA ALA A 27 23.76 -18.87 14.87
C ALA A 27 23.50 -17.40 15.23
N ASN A 28 24.48 -16.52 15.01
CA ASN A 28 24.30 -15.08 15.25
C ASN A 28 23.28 -14.45 14.28
N LEU A 29 23.26 -14.87 13.02
CA LEU A 29 22.26 -14.42 12.04
C LEU A 29 20.86 -14.94 12.38
N SER A 30 20.72 -16.19 12.85
CA SER A 30 19.43 -16.73 13.26
C SER A 30 18.93 -16.09 14.56
N ASP A 31 19.83 -15.75 15.49
CA ASP A 31 19.52 -14.98 16.68
C ASP A 31 19.06 -13.56 16.32
N ILE A 32 19.78 -12.84 15.46
CA ILE A 32 19.33 -11.50 14.97
C ILE A 32 18.00 -11.61 14.23
N TYR A 33 17.81 -12.65 13.42
CA TYR A 33 16.57 -12.89 12.67
C TYR A 33 15.37 -13.19 13.57
N THR A 34 15.57 -13.92 14.68
CA THR A 34 14.52 -14.22 15.65
C THR A 34 14.27 -13.05 16.62
N LEU A 35 15.33 -12.32 17.01
CA LEU A 35 15.29 -11.19 17.93
C LEU A 35 14.65 -9.94 17.30
N THR A 36 14.82 -9.75 15.98
CA THR A 36 14.16 -8.68 15.21
C THR A 36 12.65 -8.90 15.04
N GLY A 37 12.13 -10.11 15.31
CA GLY A 37 10.71 -10.43 15.13
C GLY A 37 10.24 -10.41 13.67
N LEU A 38 11.16 -10.22 12.71
CA LEU A 38 10.93 -10.23 11.27
C LEU A 38 10.06 -11.40 10.79
N PRO A 39 10.31 -12.66 11.17
CA PRO A 39 9.48 -13.78 10.73
C PRO A 39 8.02 -13.64 11.20
N ARG A 40 7.77 -13.18 12.43
CA ARG A 40 6.41 -12.97 12.94
C ARG A 40 5.68 -11.87 12.17
N THR A 41 6.39 -10.80 11.83
CA THR A 41 5.82 -9.72 11.00
C THR A 41 5.55 -10.19 9.57
N LEU A 42 6.43 -11.00 8.98
CA LEU A 42 6.24 -11.57 7.65
C LEU A 42 5.07 -12.55 7.61
N ASP A 43 4.93 -13.42 8.60
CA ASP A 43 3.80 -14.35 8.69
C ASP A 43 2.48 -13.60 8.88
N SER A 44 2.47 -12.56 9.72
CA SER A 44 1.29 -11.70 9.93
C SER A 44 0.92 -10.91 8.66
N LEU A 45 1.93 -10.39 7.95
CA LEU A 45 1.73 -9.71 6.66
C LEU A 45 1.22 -10.70 5.61
N ARG A 46 1.77 -11.91 5.55
CA ARG A 46 1.30 -12.95 4.64
C ARG A 46 -0.14 -13.32 4.93
N GLU A 47 -0.51 -13.51 6.19
CA GLU A 47 -1.88 -13.80 6.60
C GLU A 47 -2.82 -12.65 6.23
N THR A 48 -2.38 -11.40 6.45
CA THR A 48 -3.14 -10.20 6.08
C THR A 48 -3.29 -10.08 4.56
N CYS A 49 -2.22 -10.25 3.79
CA CYS A 49 -2.21 -10.23 2.32
C CYS A 49 -3.02 -11.38 1.71
N SER A 50 -3.08 -12.54 2.39
CA SER A 50 -3.90 -13.69 1.97
C SER A 50 -5.36 -13.54 2.36
N SER A 51 -5.72 -12.52 3.13
CA SER A 51 -7.11 -12.18 3.41
C SER A 51 -7.74 -11.43 2.24
N LEU A 52 -9.05 -11.54 2.10
CA LEU A 52 -9.81 -10.80 1.10
C LEU A 52 -9.58 -9.27 1.20
N SER A 53 -9.49 -8.75 2.42
CA SER A 53 -9.17 -7.33 2.67
C SER A 53 -7.75 -6.98 2.21
N GLY A 54 -6.79 -7.89 2.31
CA GLY A 54 -5.43 -7.73 1.82
C GLY A 54 -5.37 -7.64 0.29
N ILE A 55 -6.07 -8.54 -0.41
CA ILE A 55 -6.15 -8.53 -1.88
C ILE A 55 -6.80 -7.23 -2.36
N GLN A 56 -7.92 -6.83 -1.75
CA GLN A 56 -8.59 -5.57 -2.08
C GLN A 56 -7.69 -4.35 -1.80
N GLY A 57 -6.98 -4.36 -0.66
CA GLY A 57 -6.01 -3.33 -0.29
C GLY A 57 -4.86 -3.25 -1.30
N PHE A 58 -4.39 -4.39 -1.81
CA PHE A 58 -3.34 -4.46 -2.83
C PHE A 58 -3.76 -3.78 -4.14
N PHE A 59 -4.94 -4.11 -4.69
CA PHE A 59 -5.42 -3.43 -5.91
C PHE A 59 -5.63 -1.93 -5.69
N THR A 60 -6.19 -1.55 -4.54
CA THR A 60 -6.39 -0.14 -4.19
C THR A 60 -5.06 0.60 -4.05
N LEU A 61 -4.04 -0.05 -3.47
CA LEU A 61 -2.69 0.49 -3.35
C LEU A 61 -2.06 0.68 -4.74
N LEU A 62 -2.21 -0.29 -5.64
CA LEU A 62 -1.69 -0.19 -7.00
C LEU A 62 -2.29 1.00 -7.76
N GLU A 63 -3.61 1.19 -7.66
CA GLU A 63 -4.30 2.36 -8.23
C GLU A 63 -3.83 3.68 -7.60
N THR A 64 -3.65 3.70 -6.27
CA THR A 64 -3.16 4.89 -5.56
C THR A 64 -1.74 5.24 -6.03
N LEU A 65 -0.87 4.23 -6.17
CA LEU A 65 0.50 4.40 -6.62
C LEU A 65 0.57 4.81 -8.09
N SER A 66 -0.32 4.30 -8.95
CA SER A 66 -0.37 4.69 -10.34
C SER A 66 -0.83 6.14 -10.49
N LEU A 67 -1.86 6.56 -9.73
CA LEU A 67 -2.31 7.94 -9.68
C LEU A 67 -1.24 8.87 -9.10
N ALA A 68 -0.58 8.48 -8.01
CA ALA A 68 0.46 9.29 -7.37
C ALA A 68 1.62 9.62 -8.32
N ARG A 69 1.98 8.73 -9.25
CA ARG A 69 3.03 9.02 -10.24
C ARG A 69 2.68 10.12 -11.23
N VAL A 70 1.40 10.30 -11.52
CA VAL A 70 0.93 11.33 -12.46
C VAL A 70 0.69 12.64 -11.73
N VAL A 71 0.12 12.58 -10.53
CA VAL A 71 -0.25 13.77 -9.77
C VAL A 71 0.94 14.38 -9.02
N LEU A 72 1.92 13.57 -8.61
CA LEU A 72 3.17 14.01 -7.99
C LEU A 72 4.36 13.63 -8.90
N PRO A 73 4.63 14.41 -9.96
CA PRO A 73 5.78 14.15 -10.81
C PRO A 73 7.07 14.30 -10.02
N TRP A 74 8.02 13.42 -10.30
CA TRP A 74 9.35 13.51 -9.72
C TRP A 74 10.15 14.55 -10.50
N ILE A 75 10.56 15.61 -9.81
CA ILE A 75 11.32 16.69 -10.41
C ILE A 75 12.79 16.49 -10.03
N TYR A 76 13.64 16.62 -11.03
CA TYR A 76 15.08 16.77 -10.82
C TYR A 76 15.38 18.26 -10.79
N SER A 77 15.52 18.81 -9.60
CA SER A 77 15.97 20.20 -9.44
C SER A 77 17.06 20.27 -8.38
N GLY A 78 18.07 21.10 -8.65
CA GLY A 78 19.07 21.43 -7.65
C GLY A 78 18.40 22.32 -6.61
N LEU A 79 18.24 21.81 -5.38
CA LEU A 79 17.79 22.64 -4.29
C LEU A 79 18.92 23.62 -3.98
N ASP A 80 18.75 24.87 -4.41
CA ASP A 80 19.58 25.99 -3.95
C ASP A 80 19.25 26.16 -2.47
N LEU A 81 20.00 25.48 -1.61
CA LEU A 81 19.87 25.60 -0.17
C LEU A 81 20.26 27.04 0.17
N PRO A 82 19.31 27.95 0.51
CA PRO A 82 19.70 29.21 1.10
C PRO A 82 20.12 28.81 2.51
N LEU A 83 21.41 28.58 2.71
CA LEU A 83 22.00 28.42 4.03
C LEU A 83 22.46 29.81 4.48
N PRO A 84 21.58 30.69 5.00
CA PRO A 84 21.94 32.06 5.38
C PRO A 84 23.01 32.11 6.49
N PHE A 85 23.26 30.97 7.15
CA PHE A 85 24.22 30.81 8.23
C PHE A 85 25.56 30.18 7.80
N LEU A 86 25.71 29.78 6.53
CA LEU A 86 26.96 29.20 6.04
C LEU A 86 27.78 30.29 5.33
N PRO A 87 29.01 30.60 5.78
CA PRO A 87 29.83 31.61 5.13
C PRO A 87 30.18 31.19 3.70
N GLU A 88 30.09 32.13 2.76
CA GLU A 88 30.26 31.90 1.31
C GLU A 88 31.61 31.25 0.96
N SER A 89 32.63 31.45 1.80
CA SER A 89 33.96 30.83 1.71
C SER A 89 33.98 29.30 1.84
N LEU A 90 32.96 28.69 2.44
CA LEU A 90 32.82 27.23 2.53
C LEU A 90 32.04 26.63 1.35
N THR A 91 31.39 27.46 0.55
CA THR A 91 30.64 27.03 -0.63
C THR A 91 31.53 26.97 -1.87
N THR A 92 31.15 26.15 -2.84
CA THR A 92 31.90 25.94 -4.10
C THR A 92 32.12 27.23 -4.91
N HIS A 93 31.28 28.26 -4.71
CA HIS A 93 31.42 29.57 -5.35
C HIS A 93 32.53 30.43 -4.71
N GLY A 94 32.79 30.25 -3.41
CA GLY A 94 33.84 30.94 -2.66
C GLY A 94 35.13 30.14 -2.46
N GLY A 95 35.30 29.02 -3.19
CA GLY A 95 36.48 28.15 -3.10
C GLY A 95 36.43 27.08 -2.00
N GLY A 96 35.27 26.86 -1.37
CA GLY A 96 35.07 25.83 -0.35
C GLY A 96 34.62 24.47 -0.92
N PHE A 97 34.53 23.46 -0.04
CA PHE A 97 34.26 22.07 -0.40
C PHE A 97 32.76 21.69 -0.37
N LEU A 98 31.88 22.54 0.16
CA LEU A 98 30.45 22.22 0.24
C LEU A 98 29.74 22.59 -1.06
N PRO A 99 28.95 21.67 -1.65
CA PRO A 99 28.16 21.95 -2.84
C PRO A 99 27.04 22.95 -2.49
N ARG A 100 27.02 24.09 -3.18
CA ARG A 100 25.95 25.10 -3.04
C ARG A 100 24.61 24.59 -3.58
N LYS A 101 24.66 23.72 -4.60
CA LYS A 101 23.50 23.06 -5.20
C LYS A 101 23.56 21.58 -4.86
N LEU A 102 22.56 21.10 -4.14
CA LEU A 102 22.38 19.68 -3.90
C LEU A 102 21.36 19.16 -4.92
N GLU A 103 21.84 18.36 -5.87
CA GLU A 103 21.00 17.71 -6.86
C GLU A 103 20.28 16.53 -6.20
N LEU A 104 19.00 16.73 -5.90
CA LEU A 104 18.15 15.73 -5.28
C LEU A 104 17.00 15.39 -6.22
N PHE A 105 16.70 14.10 -6.30
CA PHE A 105 15.49 13.62 -6.94
C PHE A 105 14.38 13.58 -5.89
N TYR A 106 13.40 14.47 -6.00
CA TYR A 106 12.32 14.56 -5.02
C TYR A 106 10.96 14.75 -5.70
N PRO A 107 9.86 14.26 -5.10
CA PRO A 107 8.52 14.51 -5.62
C PRO A 107 8.12 15.97 -5.34
N ASP A 108 7.49 16.64 -6.30
CA ASP A 108 7.05 18.03 -6.10
C ASP A 108 5.91 18.13 -5.08
N LEU A 109 6.26 18.40 -3.83
CA LEU A 109 5.29 18.54 -2.74
C LEU A 109 4.48 19.83 -2.83
N PHE A 110 4.90 20.84 -3.62
CA PHE A 110 4.09 22.05 -3.81
C PHE A 110 2.83 21.79 -4.61
N GLN A 111 2.80 20.71 -5.39
CA GLN A 111 1.61 20.26 -6.09
C GLN A 111 0.47 19.95 -5.11
N LEU A 112 0.74 19.55 -3.87
CA LEU A 112 -0.28 19.33 -2.83
C LEU A 112 -1.12 20.59 -2.53
N LEU A 113 -0.63 21.78 -2.87
CA LEU A 113 -1.35 23.04 -2.68
C LEU A 113 -2.16 23.45 -3.92
N THR A 114 -2.03 22.76 -5.05
CA THR A 114 -2.70 23.11 -6.32
C THR A 114 -3.98 22.30 -6.53
N ALA A 115 -4.91 22.87 -7.29
CA ALA A 115 -6.15 22.19 -7.67
C ALA A 115 -5.88 20.96 -8.56
N ASP A 116 -4.78 20.97 -9.31
CA ASP A 116 -4.34 19.86 -10.17
C ASP A 116 -4.04 18.59 -9.38
N PHE A 117 -3.64 18.72 -8.11
CA PHE A 117 -3.52 17.59 -7.21
C PHE A 117 -4.90 17.11 -6.73
N TRP A 118 -5.69 18.03 -6.17
CA TRP A 118 -6.93 17.66 -5.49
C TRP A 118 -8.04 17.18 -6.42
N GLY A 119 -8.15 17.71 -7.65
CA GLY A 119 -9.19 17.30 -8.60
C GLY A 119 -9.15 15.79 -8.89
N PRO A 120 -8.05 15.26 -9.45
CA PRO A 120 -7.89 13.83 -9.71
C PRO A 120 -7.96 12.99 -8.44
N THR A 121 -7.32 13.43 -7.34
CA THR A 121 -7.27 12.66 -6.09
C THR A 121 -8.64 12.57 -5.41
N LEU A 122 -9.43 13.64 -5.38
CA LEU A 122 -10.78 13.62 -4.81
C LEU A 122 -11.76 12.86 -5.71
N LEU A 123 -11.64 12.98 -7.04
CA LEU A 123 -12.44 12.19 -7.97
C LEU A 123 -12.18 10.69 -7.77
N TRP A 124 -10.93 10.26 -7.76
CA TRP A 124 -10.59 8.86 -7.53
C TRP A 124 -10.98 8.41 -6.11
N SER A 125 -10.72 9.21 -5.07
CA SER A 125 -11.08 8.86 -3.69
C SER A 125 -12.60 8.71 -3.51
N SER A 126 -13.39 9.61 -4.09
CA SER A 126 -14.84 9.53 -4.00
C SER A 126 -15.41 8.30 -4.71
N THR A 127 -14.87 7.95 -5.89
CA THR A 127 -15.35 6.85 -6.74
C THR A 127 -14.84 5.48 -6.30
N SER A 128 -13.58 5.39 -5.84
CA SER A 128 -12.90 4.14 -5.49
C SER A 128 -12.93 3.81 -4.00
N LEU A 129 -13.12 4.79 -3.11
CA LEU A 129 -13.08 4.58 -1.65
C LEU A 129 -14.39 4.98 -0.98
N LEU A 130 -14.79 6.25 -1.06
CA LEU A 130 -15.89 6.77 -0.24
C LEU A 130 -17.24 6.18 -0.63
N LEU A 131 -17.60 6.22 -1.91
CA LEU A 131 -18.89 5.70 -2.38
C LEU A 131 -18.99 4.17 -2.18
N PRO A 132 -17.96 3.36 -2.54
CA PRO A 132 -17.96 1.93 -2.26
C PRO A 132 -18.00 1.59 -0.77
N ALA A 133 -17.25 2.31 0.08
CA ALA A 133 -17.25 2.07 1.52
C ALA A 133 -18.60 2.41 2.17
N LEU A 134 -19.23 3.52 1.76
CA LEU A 134 -20.55 3.91 2.23
C LEU A 134 -21.58 2.83 1.87
N ALA A 135 -21.57 2.37 0.61
CA ALA A 135 -22.49 1.32 0.19
C ALA A 135 -22.22 -0.02 0.89
N ALA A 136 -20.96 -0.40 1.09
CA ALA A 136 -20.57 -1.61 1.81
C ALA A 136 -20.96 -1.59 3.30
N TYR A 137 -21.06 -0.40 3.89
CA TYR A 137 -21.52 -0.20 5.26
C TYR A 137 -23.04 -0.39 5.38
N PHE A 138 -23.81 0.26 4.51
CA PHE A 138 -25.28 0.20 4.56
C PHE A 138 -25.85 -1.10 4.00
N PHE A 139 -25.30 -1.58 2.88
CA PHE A 139 -25.72 -2.82 2.24
C PHE A 139 -24.77 -3.95 2.61
N ASN A 140 -24.91 -4.50 3.82
CA ASN A 140 -24.06 -5.61 4.25
C ASN A 140 -24.79 -6.95 4.04
N LEU A 141 -24.47 -7.64 2.94
CA LEU A 141 -25.08 -8.93 2.59
C LEU A 141 -24.56 -10.08 3.48
N THR A 142 -23.48 -9.85 4.22
CA THR A 142 -22.88 -10.84 5.13
C THR A 142 -23.47 -10.84 6.54
N LEU A 143 -24.51 -10.02 6.79
CA LEU A 143 -25.26 -10.02 8.04
C LEU A 143 -25.96 -11.37 8.24
N ARG A 144 -25.45 -12.17 9.20
CA ARG A 144 -26.14 -13.38 9.65
C ARG A 144 -26.96 -13.05 10.91
N PRO A 145 -28.29 -13.23 10.89
CA PRO A 145 -29.08 -13.16 12.11
C PRO A 145 -28.75 -14.38 12.98
N VAL A 146 -27.98 -14.18 14.05
CA VAL A 146 -27.72 -15.24 15.03
C VAL A 146 -28.91 -15.28 15.97
N HIS A 147 -29.77 -16.27 15.77
CA HIS A 147 -30.79 -16.62 16.74
C HIS A 147 -30.09 -17.36 17.89
N ARG A 148 -29.75 -16.64 18.98
CA ARG A 148 -29.39 -17.32 20.22
C ARG A 148 -30.65 -18.07 20.67
N ARG A 149 -30.56 -19.40 20.79
CA ARG A 149 -31.60 -20.20 21.44
C ARG A 149 -31.79 -19.64 22.84
N ALA A 150 -32.90 -18.95 23.05
CA ALA A 150 -33.28 -18.45 24.36
C ALA A 150 -33.39 -19.65 25.32
N SER A 151 -32.67 -19.59 26.45
CA SER A 151 -33.08 -20.33 27.63
C SER A 151 -34.51 -19.88 27.97
N ALA A 152 -35.36 -20.81 28.42
CA ALA A 152 -36.82 -20.69 28.50
C ALA A 152 -37.39 -19.51 29.32
N SER A 153 -36.55 -18.65 29.91
CA SER A 153 -36.94 -17.53 30.76
C SER A 153 -36.61 -16.13 30.21
N SER A 154 -35.89 -15.98 29.09
CA SER A 154 -35.58 -14.66 28.52
C SER A 154 -36.07 -14.55 27.08
N GLY A 155 -37.01 -13.64 26.81
CA GLY A 155 -37.49 -13.35 25.45
C GLY A 155 -36.32 -13.20 24.47
N GLY A 156 -36.32 -14.03 23.42
CA GLY A 156 -35.18 -14.17 22.52
C GLY A 156 -34.82 -12.87 21.83
N VAL A 157 -33.68 -12.28 22.18
CA VAL A 157 -33.09 -11.16 21.46
C VAL A 157 -32.31 -11.72 20.28
N ALA A 158 -32.79 -11.48 19.06
CA ALA A 158 -32.03 -11.76 17.85
C ALA A 158 -30.86 -10.76 17.78
N VAL A 159 -29.62 -11.25 17.83
CA VAL A 159 -28.43 -10.41 17.70
C VAL A 159 -27.84 -10.68 16.33
N SER A 160 -27.86 -9.67 15.45
CA SER A 160 -27.13 -9.73 14.17
C SER A 160 -25.64 -9.54 14.45
N VAL A 161 -24.82 -10.54 14.13
CA VAL A 161 -23.36 -10.41 14.22
C VAL A 161 -22.85 -10.20 12.79
N ALA A 162 -22.43 -8.98 12.49
CA ALA A 162 -21.78 -8.66 11.22
C ALA A 162 -20.39 -9.30 11.20
N ARG A 163 -20.09 -10.08 10.15
CA ARG A 163 -18.78 -10.74 9.99
C ARG A 163 -17.68 -9.75 9.60
N TYR A 164 -18.05 -8.78 8.77
CA TYR A 164 -17.23 -7.63 8.43
C TYR A 164 -18.02 -6.37 8.71
N THR A 165 -17.36 -5.33 9.24
CA THR A 165 -17.96 -4.00 9.40
C THR A 165 -18.36 -3.40 8.06
N PHE A 166 -17.59 -3.70 7.01
CA PHE A 166 -17.85 -3.34 5.63
C PHE A 166 -17.90 -4.62 4.78
N ASP A 167 -18.97 -4.82 4.02
CA ASP A 167 -19.09 -5.99 3.16
C ASP A 167 -18.14 -5.88 1.94
N PRO A 168 -17.12 -6.75 1.83
CA PRO A 168 -16.14 -6.69 0.75
C PRO A 168 -16.76 -6.97 -0.63
N LEU A 169 -17.85 -7.75 -0.70
CA LEU A 169 -18.52 -7.99 -1.97
C LEU A 169 -19.20 -6.71 -2.47
N MET A 170 -19.97 -6.06 -1.61
CA MET A 170 -20.68 -4.83 -1.96
C MET A 170 -19.73 -3.67 -2.24
N PHE A 171 -18.59 -3.61 -1.54
CA PHE A 171 -17.53 -2.65 -1.85
C PHE A 171 -17.08 -2.78 -3.31
N ASN A 172 -16.68 -3.98 -3.74
CA ASN A 172 -16.11 -4.16 -5.08
C ASN A 172 -17.16 -4.05 -6.19
N VAL A 173 -18.40 -4.46 -5.95
CA VAL A 173 -19.51 -4.27 -6.89
C VAL A 173 -19.79 -2.78 -7.12
N VAL A 174 -19.90 -2.01 -6.04
CA VAL A 174 -20.20 -0.57 -6.13
C VAL A 174 -19.02 0.18 -6.74
N LYS A 175 -17.78 -0.19 -6.39
CA LYS A 175 -16.58 0.36 -7.03
C LYS A 175 -16.58 0.11 -8.53
N ALA A 176 -16.93 -1.10 -8.98
CA ALA A 176 -17.00 -1.43 -10.40
C ALA A 176 -18.05 -0.58 -11.13
N ILE A 177 -19.25 -0.45 -10.55
CA ILE A 177 -20.33 0.37 -11.12
C ILE A 177 -19.92 1.84 -11.16
N ALA A 178 -19.36 2.38 -10.08
CA ALA A 178 -18.93 3.77 -9.99
C ALA A 178 -17.81 4.07 -11.01
N THR A 179 -16.82 3.19 -11.11
CA THR A 179 -15.73 3.27 -12.10
C THR A 179 -16.30 3.27 -13.51
N TRP A 180 -17.17 2.31 -13.83
CA TRP A 180 -17.79 2.24 -15.15
C TRP A 180 -18.62 3.49 -15.44
N MET A 181 -19.45 3.96 -14.51
CA MET A 181 -20.26 5.16 -14.70
C MET A 181 -19.40 6.41 -14.93
N VAL A 182 -18.35 6.62 -14.13
CA VAL A 182 -17.55 7.86 -14.21
C VAL A 182 -16.64 7.88 -15.44
N TYR A 183 -15.93 6.79 -15.72
CA TYR A 183 -14.94 6.75 -16.79
C TYR A 183 -15.53 6.34 -18.15
N SER A 184 -16.47 5.38 -18.20
CA SER A 184 -17.05 4.94 -19.49
C SER A 184 -17.97 5.98 -20.13
N SER A 185 -18.65 6.81 -19.33
CA SER A 185 -19.58 7.82 -19.84
C SER A 185 -18.93 9.20 -20.06
N ARG A 186 -17.62 9.33 -19.88
CA ARG A 186 -16.92 10.63 -19.82
C ARG A 186 -17.63 11.66 -18.92
N GLY A 187 -18.05 11.22 -17.73
CA GLY A 187 -18.52 12.14 -16.68
C GLY A 187 -20.03 12.40 -16.59
N VAL A 188 -20.91 11.58 -17.20
CA VAL A 188 -22.37 11.74 -16.99
C VAL A 188 -22.74 11.37 -15.54
N GLY A 189 -22.82 12.39 -14.67
CA GLY A 189 -23.43 12.33 -13.34
C GLY A 189 -22.54 12.78 -12.19
N MET A 190 -21.26 12.37 -12.15
CA MET A 190 -20.35 12.64 -11.02
C MET A 190 -19.05 13.37 -11.43
N GLY A 191 -18.59 13.19 -12.67
CA GLY A 191 -17.36 13.84 -13.19
C GLY A 191 -17.53 15.33 -13.53
N VAL A 192 -18.75 15.73 -13.94
CA VAL A 192 -19.08 17.12 -14.30
C VAL A 192 -19.04 18.08 -13.09
N GLY A 193 -19.24 17.59 -11.85
CA GLY A 193 -19.26 18.43 -10.65
C GLY A 193 -17.89 18.63 -9.97
N ILE A 194 -16.92 17.75 -10.19
CA ILE A 194 -15.68 17.68 -9.38
C ILE A 194 -14.41 18.04 -10.18
N GLY A 195 -14.39 17.94 -11.51
CA GLY A 195 -13.16 18.23 -12.25
C GLY A 195 -13.22 18.37 -13.77
N GLY A 196 -14.41 18.29 -14.39
CA GLY A 196 -14.50 18.37 -15.86
C GLY A 196 -13.90 17.14 -16.56
N GLU A 197 -14.01 17.11 -17.89
CA GLU A 197 -13.57 15.97 -18.71
C GLU A 197 -12.06 15.72 -18.63
N GLU A 198 -11.28 16.79 -18.40
CA GLU A 198 -9.82 16.72 -18.31
C GLU A 198 -9.37 15.91 -17.08
N VAL A 199 -9.92 16.18 -15.90
CA VAL A 199 -9.59 15.43 -14.67
C VAL A 199 -9.97 13.96 -14.80
N VAL A 200 -11.11 13.67 -15.45
CA VAL A 200 -11.52 12.27 -15.72
C VAL A 200 -10.50 11.59 -16.63
N ALA A 201 -10.05 12.27 -17.69
CA ALA A 201 -9.04 11.73 -18.61
C ALA A 201 -7.68 11.55 -17.93
N THR A 202 -7.27 12.44 -17.02
CA THR A 202 -6.04 12.30 -16.23
C THR A 202 -6.10 11.06 -15.34
N VAL A 203 -7.20 10.86 -14.62
CA VAL A 203 -7.36 9.68 -13.75
C VAL A 203 -7.41 8.40 -14.58
N GLU A 204 -8.17 8.38 -15.67
CA GLU A 204 -8.24 7.23 -16.57
C GLU A 204 -6.85 6.88 -17.15
N GLY A 205 -6.11 7.87 -17.65
CA GLY A 205 -4.77 7.68 -18.20
C GLY A 205 -3.73 7.24 -17.17
N ALA A 206 -3.92 7.57 -15.90
CA ALA A 206 -3.04 7.17 -14.81
C ALA A 206 -3.22 5.70 -14.38
N MET A 207 -4.36 5.08 -14.66
CA MET A 207 -4.64 3.70 -14.27
C MET A 207 -3.96 2.70 -15.22
N TRP A 208 -3.51 1.57 -14.67
CA TRP A 208 -2.93 0.49 -15.48
C TRP A 208 -3.99 -0.15 -16.38
N GLY A 209 -3.89 0.09 -17.69
CA GLY A 209 -4.90 -0.36 -18.65
C GLY A 209 -6.21 0.46 -18.60
N GLY A 210 -6.14 1.71 -18.10
CA GLY A 210 -7.31 2.58 -17.99
C GLY A 210 -8.32 2.10 -16.95
N TYR A 211 -9.58 2.51 -17.12
CA TYR A 211 -10.67 2.07 -16.24
C TYR A 211 -10.91 0.55 -16.30
N GLN A 212 -10.52 -0.11 -17.40
CA GLN A 212 -10.69 -1.56 -17.55
C GLN A 212 -9.83 -2.34 -16.54
N GLY A 213 -8.62 -1.89 -16.24
CA GLY A 213 -7.77 -2.53 -15.23
C GLY A 213 -8.36 -2.46 -13.83
N VAL A 214 -8.97 -1.32 -13.48
CA VAL A 214 -9.71 -1.14 -12.22
C VAL A 214 -10.89 -2.12 -12.14
N LEU A 215 -11.63 -2.29 -13.24
CA LEU A 215 -12.74 -3.25 -13.30
C LEU A 215 -12.25 -4.69 -13.12
N VAL A 216 -11.13 -5.08 -13.73
CA VAL A 216 -10.53 -6.41 -13.54
C VAL A 216 -10.20 -6.66 -12.07
N GLY A 217 -9.57 -5.69 -11.40
CA GLY A 217 -9.30 -5.78 -9.95
C GLY A 217 -10.58 -5.97 -9.13
N CYS A 218 -11.65 -5.24 -9.46
CA CYS A 218 -12.96 -5.39 -8.81
C CYS A 218 -13.54 -6.79 -9.04
N TYR A 219 -13.52 -7.31 -10.28
CA TYR A 219 -14.03 -8.66 -10.59
C TYR A 219 -13.28 -9.75 -9.85
N VAL A 220 -11.94 -9.66 -9.77
CA VAL A 220 -11.13 -10.60 -9.00
C VAL A 220 -11.53 -10.58 -7.52
N CYS A 221 -11.73 -9.39 -6.94
CA CYS A 221 -12.14 -9.27 -5.54
C CYS A 221 -13.57 -9.78 -5.29
N VAL A 222 -14.51 -9.56 -6.21
CA VAL A 222 -15.86 -10.14 -6.13
C VAL A 222 -15.80 -11.67 -6.18
N LEU A 223 -15.04 -12.24 -7.11
CA LEU A 223 -14.86 -13.69 -7.20
C LEU A 223 -14.22 -14.26 -5.94
N ALA A 224 -13.19 -13.60 -5.39
CA ALA A 224 -12.56 -13.99 -4.14
C ALA A 224 -13.56 -13.93 -2.96
N ALA A 225 -14.40 -12.89 -2.89
CA ALA A 225 -15.43 -12.75 -1.87
C ALA A 225 -16.49 -13.86 -1.95
N VAL A 226 -16.94 -14.20 -3.16
CA VAL A 226 -17.89 -15.31 -3.40
C VAL A 226 -17.25 -16.65 -3.06
N TYR A 227 -16.02 -16.89 -3.50
CA TYR A 227 -15.27 -18.12 -3.20
C TYR A 227 -15.11 -18.33 -1.69
N GLU A 228 -14.72 -17.28 -0.96
CA GLU A 228 -14.62 -17.32 0.50
C GLU A 228 -15.99 -17.59 1.16
N ALA A 229 -17.07 -16.99 0.65
CA ALA A 229 -18.41 -17.21 1.16
C ALA A 229 -18.93 -18.64 0.93
N VAL A 230 -18.55 -19.27 -0.20
CA VAL A 230 -18.93 -20.65 -0.56
C VAL A 230 -18.16 -21.68 0.26
N LEU A 231 -16.83 -21.53 0.38
CA LEU A 231 -15.97 -22.45 1.15
C LEU A 231 -16.35 -22.56 2.63
N ARG A 232 -17.01 -21.54 3.16
CA ARG A 232 -17.38 -21.44 4.57
C ARG A 232 -18.85 -21.81 4.84
N LYS A 233 -19.57 -22.26 3.82
CA LYS A 233 -20.94 -22.78 3.91
C LYS A 233 -20.93 -24.30 4.00
#